data_AF-A0A532UK51-F1
#
_entry.id   AF-A0A532UK51-F1
#
_cell.length_a   1.000
_cell.length_b   1.000
_cell.length_c   1.000
_cell.angle_alpha   90.00
_cell.angle_beta   90.00
_cell.angle_gamma   90.00
#
_symmetry.space_group_name_H-M   'P 1'
#
loop_
_entity.id
_entity.type
_entity.pdbx_description
1 polymer ?
#
loop_
_entity_poly.entity_id
_entity_poly.type
_entity_poly.pdbx_seq_one_letter_code
_entity_poly.pdbx_strand_id
1 'polypeptide(L)'
;MSKTLKIDSTSLALLLDKVQENTKNCRTLEQAAQLVTDAVYEELGDSVVLARVFATVPFGELPEPNRTFVTDLAAANDIAPLINNDTLILSLLGTRGAKSEWNDRRTSQGHVGIPLASAAFVDKIPMISRLLKQVGLDLDWIDSRDADIVTKTLGGISGVFYVPDAAQALDHQGRKIIPAQDFVEANDVKTVFGLAGGYPVGKMFVTVIVFCRETLDKAEAEFFSPLIDAFTANTASLALTRAIFD
;
A
#
# COMPACT_ATOMS: atom_id res chain seq x y z
N MET A 1 12.97 14.71 22.88
CA MET A 1 13.55 13.38 23.13
C MET A 1 12.89 12.45 22.12
N SER A 2 13.63 12.02 21.09
CA SER A 2 13.11 11.05 20.11
C SER A 2 12.79 9.76 20.86
N LYS A 3 11.52 9.33 20.84
CA LYS A 3 11.18 7.97 21.27
C LYS A 3 11.72 7.04 20.20
N THR A 4 12.89 6.44 20.43
CA THR A 4 13.30 5.27 19.66
C THR A 4 12.14 4.27 19.70
N LEU A 5 11.66 3.86 18.52
CA LEU A 5 10.55 2.93 18.38
C LEU A 5 10.99 1.61 19.03
N LYS A 6 10.67 1.43 20.31
CA LYS A 6 10.65 0.09 20.90
C LYS A 6 9.40 -0.53 20.32
N ILE A 7 9.55 -1.25 19.20
CA ILE A 7 8.52 -2.15 18.71
C ILE A 7 8.33 -3.16 19.84
N ASP A 8 7.35 -2.90 20.69
CA ASP A 8 6.98 -3.81 21.75
C ASP A 8 5.53 -4.25 21.56
N SER A 9 5.20 -5.37 22.19
CA SER A 9 3.88 -5.98 22.12
C SER A 9 2.76 -5.05 22.57
N THR A 10 3.06 -4.04 23.39
CA THR A 10 2.07 -3.08 23.88
C THR A 10 1.67 -2.12 22.78
N SER A 11 2.63 -1.54 22.06
CA SER A 11 2.34 -0.66 20.92
C SER A 11 1.57 -1.38 19.82
N LEU A 12 1.92 -2.64 19.51
CA LEU A 12 1.15 -3.42 18.54
C LEU A 12 -0.27 -3.70 19.04
N ALA A 13 -0.44 -4.12 20.31
CA ALA A 13 -1.77 -4.38 20.86
C ALA A 13 -2.68 -3.14 20.81
N LEU A 14 -2.16 -1.98 21.22
CA LEU A 14 -2.89 -0.71 21.16
C LEU A 14 -3.26 -0.32 19.72
N LEU A 15 -2.33 -0.50 18.78
CA LEU A 15 -2.58 -0.25 17.37
C LEU A 15 -3.68 -1.17 16.83
N LEU A 16 -3.65 -2.47 17.18
CA LEU A 16 -4.66 -3.44 16.77
C LEU A 16 -6.04 -3.11 17.35
N ASP A 17 -6.11 -2.76 18.64
CA ASP A 17 -7.35 -2.35 19.28
C ASP A 17 -7.94 -1.10 18.60
N LYS A 18 -7.12 -0.09 18.32
CA LYS A 18 -7.53 1.11 17.58
C LYS A 18 -8.04 0.80 16.18
N VAL A 19 -7.30 -0.03 15.43
CA VAL A 19 -7.69 -0.42 14.07
C VAL A 19 -9.00 -1.20 14.10
N GLN A 20 -9.14 -2.12 15.05
CA GLN A 20 -10.37 -2.89 15.21
C GLN A 20 -11.56 -2.00 15.56
N GLU A 21 -11.40 -1.04 16.46
CA GLU A 21 -12.50 -0.16 16.86
C GLU A 21 -12.87 0.85 15.77
N ASN A 22 -11.87 1.51 15.19
CA ASN A 22 -12.08 2.58 14.21
C ASN A 22 -12.70 2.07 12.90
N THR A 23 -12.42 0.83 12.51
CA THR A 23 -12.86 0.30 11.21
C THR A 23 -14.25 -0.37 11.23
N LYS A 24 -14.81 -0.71 12.40
CA LYS A 24 -16.09 -1.45 12.53
C LYS A 24 -17.29 -0.83 11.82
N ASN A 25 -17.38 0.50 11.83
CA ASN A 25 -18.56 1.23 11.36
C ASN A 25 -18.26 2.12 10.14
N CYS A 26 -17.17 1.82 9.44
CA CYS A 26 -16.83 2.53 8.21
C CYS A 26 -17.83 2.20 7.11
N ARG A 27 -18.11 3.19 6.25
CA ARG A 27 -19.01 3.02 5.10
C ARG A 27 -18.27 2.63 3.84
N THR A 28 -16.98 2.92 3.77
CA THR A 28 -16.13 2.71 2.61
C THR A 28 -14.73 2.24 3.02
N LEU A 29 -14.02 1.58 2.10
CA LEU A 29 -12.63 1.22 2.30
C LEU A 29 -11.72 2.45 2.42
N GLU A 30 -12.02 3.55 1.73
CA GLU A 30 -11.33 4.84 1.85
C GLU A 30 -11.37 5.33 3.31
N GLN A 31 -12.56 5.36 3.93
CA GLN A 31 -12.70 5.78 5.32
C GLN A 31 -11.90 4.89 6.28
N ALA A 32 -12.01 3.57 6.12
CA ALA A 32 -11.29 2.61 6.96
C ALA A 32 -9.77 2.73 6.78
N ALA A 33 -9.30 2.87 5.54
CA ALA A 33 -7.90 3.02 5.19
C ALA A 33 -7.30 4.29 5.80
N GLN A 34 -8.02 5.41 5.76
CA GLN A 34 -7.58 6.66 6.36
C GLN A 34 -7.42 6.51 7.88
N LEU A 35 -8.41 5.91 8.56
CA LEU A 35 -8.36 5.68 10.00
C LEU A 35 -7.23 4.74 10.42
N VAL A 36 -6.89 3.74 9.60
CA VAL A 36 -5.71 2.89 9.84
C VAL A 36 -4.42 3.67 9.66
N THR A 37 -4.28 4.48 8.60
CA THR A 37 -3.07 5.30 8.45
C THR A 37 -2.91 6.31 9.58
N ASP A 38 -4.00 6.87 10.07
CA ASP A 38 -4.00 7.75 11.23
C ASP A 38 -3.54 7.01 12.49
N ALA A 39 -4.10 5.82 12.77
CA ALA A 39 -3.70 5.01 13.92
C ALA A 39 -2.23 4.57 13.87
N VAL A 40 -1.75 4.13 12.70
CA VAL A 40 -0.34 3.75 12.49
C VAL A 40 0.58 4.94 12.76
N TYR A 41 0.24 6.11 12.20
CA TYR A 41 1.06 7.31 12.35
C TYR A 41 1.07 7.82 13.80
N GLU A 42 -0.08 7.80 14.48
CA GLU A 42 -0.20 8.26 15.86
C GLU A 42 0.50 7.34 16.87
N GLU A 43 0.36 6.03 16.73
CA GLU A 43 0.96 5.07 17.67
C GLU A 43 2.46 4.92 17.49
N LEU A 44 2.94 4.94 16.24
CA LEU A 44 4.37 4.81 15.94
C LEU A 44 5.10 6.17 15.95
N GLY A 45 4.36 7.28 15.99
CA GLY A 45 4.87 8.62 16.25
C GLY A 45 5.98 9.08 15.30
N ASP A 46 6.98 9.77 15.85
CA ASP A 46 8.08 10.41 15.10
C ASP A 46 8.90 9.45 14.25
N SER A 47 8.80 8.15 14.50
CA SER A 47 9.51 7.13 13.74
C SER A 47 8.83 6.81 12.40
N VAL A 48 7.56 7.18 12.20
CA VAL A 48 6.89 7.08 10.89
C VAL A 48 6.90 8.43 10.18
N VAL A 49 7.35 8.43 8.93
CA VAL A 49 7.31 9.60 8.04
C VAL A 49 5.97 9.67 7.32
N LEU A 50 5.54 8.52 6.81
CA LEU A 50 4.42 8.37 5.91
C LEU A 50 3.89 6.94 5.99
N ALA A 51 2.59 6.79 6.23
CA ALA A 51 1.85 5.55 6.13
C ALA A 51 0.82 5.69 5.00
N ARG A 52 0.71 4.66 4.15
CA ARG A 52 -0.23 4.65 3.02
C ARG A 52 -0.92 3.31 2.93
N VAL A 53 -2.20 3.33 2.58
CA VAL A 53 -2.97 2.13 2.26
C VAL A 53 -3.38 2.17 0.79
N PHE A 54 -3.08 1.09 0.08
CA PHE A 54 -3.45 0.90 -1.31
C PHE A 54 -4.32 -0.33 -1.47
N ALA A 55 -5.24 -0.31 -2.43
CA ALA A 55 -5.95 -1.50 -2.86
C ALA A 55 -6.02 -1.59 -4.40
N THR A 56 -6.13 -2.80 -4.94
CA THR A 56 -6.41 -2.99 -6.37
C THR A 56 -7.88 -2.73 -6.65
N VAL A 57 -8.16 -1.76 -7.51
CA VAL A 57 -9.51 -1.38 -7.90
C VAL A 57 -9.61 -1.38 -9.43
N PRO A 58 -10.65 -1.96 -10.04
CA PRO A 58 -10.86 -1.83 -11.48
C PRO A 58 -10.94 -0.37 -11.90
N PHE A 59 -10.33 -0.03 -13.03
CA PHE A 59 -10.29 1.34 -13.56
C PHE A 59 -11.68 1.98 -13.68
N GLY A 60 -12.69 1.19 -14.07
CA GLY A 60 -14.08 1.66 -14.19
C GLY A 60 -14.74 2.03 -12.86
N GLU A 61 -14.21 1.55 -11.73
CA GLU A 61 -14.71 1.82 -10.38
C GLU A 61 -13.98 2.99 -9.68
N LEU A 62 -12.94 3.55 -10.32
CA LEU A 62 -12.22 4.69 -9.76
C LEU A 62 -13.04 6.00 -9.82
N PRO A 63 -12.90 6.91 -8.85
CA PRO A 63 -13.41 8.27 -8.94
C PRO A 63 -12.82 9.01 -10.15
N GLU A 64 -13.57 9.96 -10.71
CA GLU A 64 -13.15 10.68 -11.92
C GLU A 64 -11.75 11.33 -11.80
N PRO A 65 -11.39 12.04 -10.71
CA PRO A 65 -10.05 12.60 -10.58
C PRO A 65 -8.93 11.53 -10.62
N ASN A 66 -9.19 10.34 -10.07
CA ASN A 66 -8.24 9.24 -10.09
C ASN A 66 -8.16 8.61 -11.49
N ARG A 67 -9.27 8.52 -12.23
CA ARG A 67 -9.27 8.09 -13.63
C ARG A 67 -8.46 9.03 -14.52
N THR A 68 -8.63 10.34 -14.36
CA THR A 68 -7.83 11.34 -15.07
C THR A 68 -6.34 11.13 -14.79
N PHE A 69 -5.95 11.03 -13.52
CA PHE A 69 -4.56 10.78 -13.13
C PHE A 69 -3.98 9.52 -13.78
N VAL A 70 -4.71 8.40 -13.74
CA VAL A 70 -4.27 7.12 -14.32
C VAL A 70 -4.19 7.22 -15.84
N THR A 71 -5.12 7.91 -16.48
CA THR A 71 -5.13 8.11 -17.95
C THR A 71 -3.92 8.93 -18.40
N ASP A 72 -3.62 10.02 -17.69
CA ASP A 72 -2.47 10.88 -17.99
C ASP A 72 -1.16 10.11 -17.78
N LEU A 73 -1.05 9.34 -16.69
CA LEU A 73 0.09 8.47 -16.43
C LEU A 73 0.25 7.41 -17.51
N ALA A 74 -0.85 6.81 -17.96
CA ALA A 74 -0.85 5.78 -18.99
C ALA A 74 -0.43 6.34 -20.36
N ALA A 75 -0.88 7.55 -20.70
CA ALA A 75 -0.45 8.25 -21.91
C ALA A 75 1.05 8.60 -21.86
N ALA A 76 1.53 9.11 -20.73
CA ALA A 76 2.94 9.47 -20.55
C ALA A 76 3.92 8.28 -20.61
N ASN A 77 3.41 7.05 -20.48
CA ASN A 77 4.20 5.83 -20.51
C ASN A 77 3.87 4.89 -21.68
N ASP A 78 3.12 5.38 -22.68
CA ASP A 78 2.72 4.63 -23.88
C ASP A 78 1.95 3.33 -23.59
N ILE A 79 1.20 3.28 -22.49
CA ILE A 79 0.38 2.12 -22.08
C ILE A 79 -1.12 2.38 -22.16
N ALA A 80 -1.55 3.54 -22.66
CA ALA A 80 -2.98 3.88 -22.80
C ALA A 80 -3.82 2.80 -23.50
N PRO A 81 -3.37 2.12 -24.56
CA PRO A 81 -4.14 1.04 -25.20
C PRO A 81 -4.39 -0.18 -24.31
N LEU A 82 -3.64 -0.35 -23.23
CA LEU A 82 -3.77 -1.47 -22.30
C LEU A 82 -4.83 -1.22 -21.21
N ILE A 83 -5.26 0.03 -21.04
CA ILE A 83 -6.22 0.45 -20.02
C ILE A 83 -7.65 0.23 -20.52
N ASN A 84 -8.41 -0.55 -19.77
CA ASN A 84 -9.86 -0.75 -19.92
C ASN A 84 -10.52 -0.79 -18.55
N ASN A 85 -11.86 -0.84 -18.50
CA ASN A 85 -12.62 -0.78 -17.25
C ASN A 85 -12.24 -1.85 -16.21
N ASP A 86 -11.80 -3.03 -16.67
CA ASP A 86 -11.41 -4.15 -15.82
C ASP A 86 -9.93 -4.13 -15.40
N THR A 87 -9.15 -3.17 -15.92
CA THR A 87 -7.73 -3.06 -15.60
C THR A 87 -7.57 -2.67 -14.14
N LEU A 88 -6.86 -3.50 -13.38
CA LEU A 88 -6.65 -3.24 -11.95
C LEU A 88 -5.67 -2.09 -11.76
N ILE A 89 -6.05 -1.15 -10.93
CA ILE A 89 -5.24 0.00 -10.52
C ILE A 89 -4.90 -0.19 -9.05
N LEU A 90 -3.61 -0.17 -8.72
CA LEU A 90 -3.18 -0.06 -7.33
C LEU A 90 -3.45 1.37 -6.85
N SER A 91 -4.62 1.59 -6.26
CA SER A 91 -5.16 2.91 -5.92
C SER A 91 -4.92 3.25 -4.45
N LEU A 92 -4.52 4.49 -4.19
CA LEU A 92 -4.38 5.03 -2.84
C LEU A 92 -5.76 5.22 -2.20
N LEU A 93 -5.96 4.62 -1.02
CA LEU A 93 -7.20 4.73 -0.25
C LEU A 93 -7.03 5.61 1.00
N GLY A 94 -5.90 5.50 1.68
CA GLY A 94 -5.61 6.28 2.88
C GLY A 94 -4.15 6.70 2.92
N THR A 95 -3.87 7.88 3.48
CA THR A 95 -2.50 8.38 3.65
C THR A 95 -2.41 9.26 4.88
N ARG A 96 -1.31 9.12 5.62
CA ARG A 96 -1.00 9.99 6.75
C ARG A 96 0.50 10.18 6.86
N GLY A 97 0.95 11.42 7.03
CA GLY A 97 2.37 11.69 7.18
C GLY A 97 2.69 13.02 7.85
N ALA A 98 3.98 13.36 7.86
CA ALA A 98 4.48 14.55 8.53
C ALA A 98 4.04 15.89 7.90
N LYS A 99 3.64 15.88 6.61
CA LYS A 99 3.18 17.08 5.90
C LYS A 99 1.68 17.04 5.68
N SER A 100 1.02 18.20 5.69
CA SER A 100 -0.45 18.28 5.57
C SER A 100 -0.98 17.74 4.25
N GLU A 101 -0.22 17.88 3.16
CA GLU A 101 -0.55 17.32 1.84
C GLU A 101 -0.48 15.78 1.78
N TRP A 102 0.03 15.12 2.82
CA TRP A 102 0.09 13.67 2.92
C TRP A 102 -1.03 13.07 3.75
N ASN A 103 -1.95 13.89 4.26
CA ASN A 103 -2.97 13.48 5.23
C ASN A 103 -4.36 13.26 4.59
N ASP A 104 -4.48 13.46 3.28
CA ASP A 104 -5.68 13.12 2.52
C ASP A 104 -5.24 12.65 1.13
N ARG A 105 -5.80 11.53 0.65
CA ARG A 105 -5.47 11.00 -0.68
C ARG A 105 -5.83 11.96 -1.82
N ARG A 106 -6.78 12.87 -1.61
CA ARG A 106 -7.27 13.86 -2.60
C ARG A 106 -6.27 15.00 -2.80
N THR A 107 -5.38 15.22 -1.84
CA THR A 107 -4.32 16.24 -1.92
C THR A 107 -2.96 15.63 -2.24
N SER A 108 -2.83 14.30 -2.18
CA SER A 108 -1.62 13.57 -2.57
C SER A 108 -1.29 13.77 -4.04
N GLN A 109 -0.10 14.32 -4.31
CA GLN A 109 0.38 14.59 -5.67
C GLN A 109 1.03 13.39 -6.36
N GLY A 110 1.36 12.33 -5.60
CA GLY A 110 2.12 11.19 -6.11
C GLY A 110 1.50 9.85 -5.71
N HIS A 111 1.58 8.89 -6.63
CA HIS A 111 1.08 7.52 -6.48
C HIS A 111 -0.41 7.47 -6.09
N VAL A 112 -1.26 8.25 -6.78
CA VAL A 112 -2.72 8.21 -6.59
C VAL A 112 -3.30 6.90 -7.13
N GLY A 113 -2.79 6.44 -8.28
CA GLY A 113 -3.13 5.15 -8.86
C GLY A 113 -2.02 4.66 -9.79
N ILE A 114 -1.67 3.38 -9.70
CA ILE A 114 -0.66 2.76 -10.56
C ILE A 114 -1.34 1.66 -11.37
N PRO A 115 -1.41 1.78 -12.70
CA PRO A 115 -2.07 0.78 -13.53
C PRO A 115 -1.25 -0.50 -13.56
N LEU A 116 -1.86 -1.61 -13.14
CA LEU A 116 -1.32 -2.96 -13.31
C LEU A 116 -1.72 -3.45 -14.70
N ALA A 117 -1.19 -2.77 -15.73
CA ALA A 117 -1.58 -2.94 -17.12
C ALA A 117 -0.74 -3.99 -17.87
N SER A 118 0.51 -4.19 -17.44
CA SER A 118 1.39 -5.27 -17.91
C SER A 118 2.53 -5.51 -16.93
N ALA A 119 3.12 -6.70 -16.97
CA ALA A 119 4.33 -7.02 -16.20
C ALA A 119 5.49 -6.07 -16.56
N ALA A 120 5.66 -5.80 -17.86
CA ALA A 120 6.71 -4.92 -18.38
C ALA A 120 6.58 -3.47 -17.88
N PHE A 121 5.36 -2.95 -17.76
CA PHE A 121 5.15 -1.61 -17.19
C PHE A 121 5.46 -1.59 -15.70
N VAL A 122 4.95 -2.56 -14.94
CA VAL A 122 5.17 -2.63 -13.50
C VAL A 122 6.65 -2.83 -13.16
N ASP A 123 7.40 -3.59 -13.97
CA ASP A 123 8.84 -3.76 -13.76
C ASP A 123 9.65 -2.46 -13.97
N LYS A 124 9.09 -1.45 -14.65
CA LYS A 124 9.70 -0.10 -14.73
C LYS A 124 9.54 0.71 -13.43
N ILE A 125 8.74 0.24 -12.47
CA ILE A 125 8.49 0.90 -11.19
C ILE A 125 9.11 0.03 -10.08
N PRO A 126 10.38 0.26 -9.69
CA PRO A 126 11.14 -0.67 -8.87
C PRO A 126 10.47 -1.05 -7.56
N MET A 127 9.88 -0.07 -6.85
CA MET A 127 9.19 -0.29 -5.59
C MET A 127 7.98 -1.22 -5.74
N ILE A 128 7.19 -1.04 -6.80
CA ILE A 128 5.96 -1.82 -7.02
C ILE A 128 6.28 -3.22 -7.52
N SER A 129 7.24 -3.36 -8.43
CA SER A 129 7.77 -4.67 -8.84
C SER A 129 8.29 -5.45 -7.63
N ARG A 130 9.02 -4.79 -6.72
CA ARG A 130 9.52 -5.40 -5.48
C ARG A 130 8.39 -5.79 -4.52
N LEU A 131 7.42 -4.90 -4.31
CA LEU A 131 6.23 -5.15 -3.48
C LEU A 131 5.50 -6.40 -3.95
N LEU A 132 5.07 -6.45 -5.21
CA LEU A 132 4.28 -7.58 -5.73
C LEU A 132 5.05 -8.90 -5.62
N LYS A 133 6.32 -8.93 -6.02
CA LYS A 133 7.16 -10.14 -5.93
C LYS A 133 7.33 -10.63 -4.48
N GLN A 134 7.54 -9.73 -3.52
CA GLN A 134 7.75 -10.13 -2.11
C GLN A 134 6.48 -10.60 -1.42
N VAL A 135 5.30 -10.15 -1.86
CA VAL A 135 4.01 -10.60 -1.34
C VAL A 135 3.48 -11.85 -2.08
N GLY A 136 4.33 -12.49 -2.90
CA GLY A 136 4.03 -13.75 -3.59
C GLY A 136 3.28 -13.60 -4.91
N LEU A 137 3.08 -12.37 -5.39
CA LEU A 137 2.44 -12.09 -6.67
C LEU A 137 3.54 -11.91 -7.74
N ASP A 138 3.80 -12.96 -8.52
CA ASP A 138 4.63 -12.82 -9.73
C ASP A 138 4.00 -11.80 -10.69
N LEU A 139 4.71 -11.22 -11.64
CA LEU A 139 4.13 -10.22 -12.53
C LEU A 139 3.30 -10.84 -13.67
N ASP A 140 3.47 -12.13 -13.95
CA ASP A 140 2.82 -12.84 -15.06
C ASP A 140 1.29 -12.84 -14.96
N TRP A 141 0.71 -12.75 -13.75
CA TRP A 141 -0.75 -12.68 -13.60
C TRP A 141 -1.35 -11.40 -14.18
N ILE A 142 -0.55 -10.33 -14.27
CA ILE A 142 -0.99 -9.04 -14.82
C ILE A 142 -1.30 -9.20 -16.30
N ASP A 143 -0.40 -9.85 -17.03
CA ASP A 143 -0.55 -10.07 -18.47
C ASP A 143 -1.65 -11.09 -18.78
N SER A 144 -1.82 -12.12 -17.93
CA SER A 144 -2.92 -13.08 -18.06
C SER A 144 -4.27 -12.55 -17.58
N ARG A 145 -4.29 -11.41 -16.89
CA ARG A 145 -5.45 -10.83 -16.19
C ARG A 145 -6.14 -11.83 -15.24
N ASP A 146 -5.39 -12.80 -14.73
CA ASP A 146 -5.90 -13.82 -13.80
C ASP A 146 -5.90 -13.29 -12.36
N ALA A 147 -6.92 -12.51 -12.03
CA ALA A 147 -7.12 -12.01 -10.67
C ALA A 147 -7.39 -13.13 -9.64
N ASP A 148 -7.68 -14.38 -10.06
CA ASP A 148 -7.80 -15.50 -9.11
C ASP A 148 -6.46 -15.86 -8.47
N ILE A 149 -5.33 -15.46 -9.07
CA ILE A 149 -4.00 -15.60 -8.48
C ILE A 149 -3.90 -14.79 -7.18
N VAL A 150 -4.52 -13.61 -7.11
CA VAL A 150 -4.57 -12.81 -5.86
C VAL A 150 -5.25 -13.62 -4.76
N THR A 151 -6.39 -14.25 -5.05
CA THR A 151 -7.11 -15.10 -4.09
C THR A 151 -6.33 -16.37 -3.76
N LYS A 152 -5.63 -17.01 -4.70
CA LYS A 152 -4.85 -18.23 -4.45
C LYS A 152 -3.59 -17.96 -3.60
N THR A 153 -2.93 -16.84 -3.84
CA THR A 153 -1.65 -16.49 -3.19
C THR A 153 -1.87 -15.82 -1.83
N LEU A 154 -2.83 -14.88 -1.75
CA LEU A 154 -3.05 -14.06 -0.54
C LEU A 154 -4.35 -14.40 0.19
N GLY A 155 -5.20 -15.28 -0.35
CA GLY A 155 -6.49 -15.63 0.24
C GLY A 155 -6.43 -16.38 1.58
N GLY A 156 -5.25 -16.50 2.19
CA GLY A 156 -5.09 -16.97 3.56
C GLY A 156 -3.77 -16.60 4.24
N ILE A 157 -2.90 -15.78 3.63
CA ILE A 157 -1.58 -15.42 4.18
C ILE A 157 -1.28 -13.95 3.91
N SER A 158 -0.85 -13.24 4.95
CA SER A 158 -0.34 -11.89 4.84
C SER A 158 1.11 -11.88 4.34
N GLY A 159 1.36 -11.12 3.27
CA GLY A 159 2.68 -10.96 2.66
C GLY A 159 3.42 -9.74 3.23
N VAL A 160 4.75 -9.81 3.29
CA VAL A 160 5.58 -8.68 3.76
C VAL A 160 6.53 -8.21 2.67
N PHE A 161 6.37 -6.94 2.30
CA PHE A 161 7.32 -6.16 1.51
C PHE A 161 8.32 -5.49 2.47
N TYR A 162 9.60 -5.54 2.14
CA TYR A 162 10.65 -5.03 3.03
C TYR A 162 11.86 -4.52 2.25
N VAL A 163 12.25 -3.29 2.58
CA VAL A 163 13.41 -2.57 2.08
C VAL A 163 14.25 -2.14 3.30
N PRO A 164 15.38 -2.82 3.58
CA PRO A 164 16.18 -2.60 4.78
C PRO A 164 16.87 -1.23 4.83
N ASP A 165 17.20 -0.68 3.67
CA ASP A 165 17.87 0.60 3.53
C ASP A 165 17.25 1.36 2.35
N ALA A 166 16.39 2.33 2.64
CA ALA A 166 15.68 3.13 1.64
C ALA A 166 16.63 3.97 0.76
N ALA A 167 17.81 4.33 1.28
CA ALA A 167 18.80 5.11 0.56
C ALA A 167 19.67 4.23 -0.36
N GLN A 168 19.97 2.99 0.04
CA GLN A 168 20.93 2.15 -0.67
C GLN A 168 20.34 0.96 -1.41
N ALA A 169 19.17 0.45 -1.04
CA ALA A 169 18.63 -0.77 -1.64
C ALA A 169 18.41 -0.64 -3.15
N LEU A 170 18.97 -1.61 -3.88
CA LEU A 170 18.87 -1.71 -5.33
C LEU A 170 18.05 -2.94 -5.74
N ASP A 171 17.39 -2.84 -6.87
CA ASP A 171 16.83 -4.02 -7.54
C ASP A 171 17.90 -4.79 -8.34
N HIS A 172 17.47 -5.86 -9.00
CA HIS A 172 18.33 -6.73 -9.80
C HIS A 172 18.98 -6.02 -11.01
N GLN A 173 18.49 -4.84 -11.41
CA GLN A 173 19.02 -4.02 -12.50
C GLN A 173 19.91 -2.88 -11.97
N GLY A 174 20.15 -2.81 -10.66
CA GLY A 174 20.94 -1.75 -10.04
C GLY A 174 20.19 -0.43 -9.86
N ARG A 175 18.85 -0.41 -10.01
CA ARG A 175 18.03 0.79 -9.81
C ARG A 175 17.65 0.90 -8.34
N LYS A 176 17.55 2.12 -7.80
CA LYS A 176 17.06 2.35 -6.43
C LYS A 176 15.64 1.80 -6.28
N ILE A 177 15.42 0.95 -5.27
CA ILE A 177 14.08 0.38 -5.01
C ILE A 177 13.10 1.51 -4.68
N ILE A 178 13.54 2.52 -3.92
CA ILE A 178 12.78 3.75 -3.64
C ILE A 178 13.32 4.86 -4.55
N PRO A 179 12.64 5.25 -5.64
CA PRO A 179 13.21 6.23 -6.57
C PRO A 179 13.24 7.67 -6.02
N ALA A 180 12.32 8.04 -5.13
CA ALA A 180 12.20 9.37 -4.54
C ALA A 180 13.27 9.60 -3.45
N GLN A 181 14.53 9.68 -3.86
CA GLN A 181 15.67 9.82 -2.95
C GLN A 181 15.70 11.19 -2.26
N ASP A 182 15.18 12.24 -2.89
CA ASP A 182 14.95 13.55 -2.27
C ASP A 182 14.02 13.45 -1.05
N PHE A 183 12.95 12.66 -1.15
CA PHE A 183 12.06 12.36 -0.04
C PHE A 183 12.77 11.53 1.05
N VAL A 184 13.56 10.53 0.67
CA VAL A 184 14.32 9.68 1.61
C VAL A 184 15.28 10.53 2.42
N GLU A 185 16.10 11.35 1.76
CA GLU A 185 17.09 12.22 2.38
C GLU A 185 16.43 13.29 3.27
N ALA A 186 15.43 14.01 2.74
CA ALA A 186 14.80 15.11 3.45
C ALA A 186 14.04 14.69 4.72
N ASN A 187 13.64 13.42 4.82
CA ASN A 187 12.85 12.91 5.95
C ASN A 187 13.58 11.87 6.80
N ASP A 188 14.86 11.59 6.53
CA ASP A 188 15.67 10.54 7.17
C ASP A 188 14.98 9.17 7.13
N VAL A 189 14.42 8.79 5.97
CA VAL A 189 13.80 7.48 5.80
C VAL A 189 14.90 6.41 5.77
N LYS A 190 14.87 5.50 6.73
CA LYS A 190 15.82 4.39 6.83
C LYS A 190 15.25 3.09 6.29
N THR A 191 14.06 2.72 6.76
CA THR A 191 13.40 1.45 6.37
C THR A 191 12.07 1.72 5.71
N VAL A 192 11.72 0.91 4.70
CA VAL A 192 10.36 0.87 4.15
C VAL A 192 9.85 -0.56 4.24
N PHE A 193 8.67 -0.74 4.79
CA PHE A 193 8.01 -2.04 4.78
C PHE A 193 6.56 -1.90 4.36
N GLY A 194 5.98 -3.02 3.94
CA GLY A 194 4.57 -3.10 3.62
C GLY A 194 3.99 -4.43 4.03
N LEU A 195 2.73 -4.40 4.41
CA LEU A 195 1.94 -5.53 4.87
C LEU A 195 0.82 -5.69 3.87
N ALA A 196 0.76 -6.82 3.19
CA ALA A 196 -0.22 -7.11 2.16
C ALA A 196 -1.19 -8.18 2.63
N GLY A 197 -2.46 -7.97 2.32
CA GLY A 197 -3.53 -8.92 2.53
C GLY A 197 -4.42 -8.99 1.28
N GLY A 198 -5.19 -10.08 1.20
CA GLY A 198 -6.18 -10.26 0.14
C GLY A 198 -7.59 -10.33 0.72
N TYR A 199 -8.57 -9.83 -0.01
CA TYR A 199 -9.96 -10.19 0.18
C TYR A 199 -10.26 -11.39 -0.73
N PRO A 200 -10.45 -12.60 -0.17
CA PRO A 200 -10.66 -13.80 -0.99
C PRO A 200 -11.87 -13.65 -1.92
N VAL A 201 -12.91 -13.00 -1.39
CA VAL A 201 -14.11 -12.64 -2.15
C VAL A 201 -13.93 -11.23 -2.70
N GLY A 202 -14.05 -11.08 -4.02
CA GLY A 202 -13.87 -9.80 -4.72
C GLY A 202 -12.52 -9.65 -5.42
N LYS A 203 -11.58 -10.58 -5.22
CA LYS A 203 -10.25 -10.62 -5.87
C LYS A 203 -9.45 -9.32 -5.69
N MET A 204 -9.57 -8.72 -4.50
CA MET A 204 -8.95 -7.44 -4.19
C MET A 204 -7.70 -7.67 -3.32
N PHE A 205 -6.60 -7.09 -3.75
CA PHE A 205 -5.37 -6.94 -2.98
C PHE A 205 -5.42 -5.63 -2.19
N VAL A 206 -4.95 -5.64 -0.94
CA VAL A 206 -4.74 -4.43 -0.15
C VAL A 206 -3.37 -4.48 0.52
N THR A 207 -2.72 -3.33 0.64
CA THR A 207 -1.45 -3.23 1.35
C THR A 207 -1.33 -1.93 2.14
N VAL A 208 -0.80 -2.02 3.34
CA VAL A 208 -0.29 -0.88 4.13
C VAL A 208 1.21 -0.77 3.83
N ILE A 209 1.69 0.41 3.47
CA ILE A 209 3.11 0.71 3.27
C ILE A 209 3.52 1.79 4.26
N VAL A 210 4.63 1.58 4.97
CA VAL A 210 5.14 2.47 6.01
C VAL A 210 6.59 2.84 5.69
N PHE A 211 6.87 4.15 5.68
CA PHE A 211 8.20 4.72 5.56
C PHE A 211 8.67 5.18 6.93
N CYS A 212 9.75 4.58 7.43
CA CYS A 212 10.22 4.76 8.80
C CYS A 212 11.58 5.46 8.88
N ARG A 213 11.77 6.25 9.94
CA ARG A 213 13.07 6.83 10.31
C ARG A 213 13.97 5.88 11.08
N GLU A 214 13.47 4.71 11.43
CA GLU A 214 14.20 3.70 12.18
C GLU A 214 14.78 2.64 11.25
N THR A 215 15.94 2.10 11.62
CA THR A 215 16.46 0.87 11.02
C THR A 215 15.76 -0.30 11.68
N LEU A 216 14.87 -0.95 10.94
CA LEU A 216 14.15 -2.14 11.40
C LEU A 216 14.66 -3.34 10.60
N ASP A 217 14.80 -4.48 11.24
CA ASP A 217 15.00 -5.74 10.54
C ASP A 217 13.68 -6.29 9.95
N LYS A 218 13.78 -7.38 9.19
CA LYS A 218 12.59 -7.98 8.55
C LYS A 218 11.63 -8.58 9.56
N ALA A 219 12.11 -9.15 10.66
CA ALA A 219 11.28 -9.76 11.69
C ALA A 219 10.48 -8.70 12.45
N GLU A 220 11.08 -7.53 12.68
CA GLU A 220 10.43 -6.35 13.23
C GLU A 220 9.34 -5.80 12.30
N ALA A 221 9.54 -5.81 10.98
CA ALA A 221 8.50 -5.47 10.02
C ALA A 221 7.37 -6.52 10.01
N GLU A 222 7.71 -7.82 10.02
CA GLU A 222 6.77 -8.94 10.05
C GLU A 222 5.93 -8.96 11.33
N PHE A 223 6.45 -8.44 12.44
CA PHE A 223 5.74 -8.30 13.70
C PHE A 223 4.41 -7.53 13.56
N PHE A 224 4.33 -6.59 12.60
CA PHE A 224 3.12 -5.82 12.35
C PHE A 224 2.09 -6.52 11.46
N SER A 225 2.34 -7.72 10.94
CA SER A 225 1.40 -8.46 10.05
C SER A 225 -0.03 -8.57 10.59
N PRO A 226 -0.28 -8.74 11.91
CA PRO A 226 -1.65 -8.75 12.43
C PRO A 226 -2.47 -7.48 12.11
N LEU A 227 -1.81 -6.35 11.79
CA LEU A 227 -2.47 -5.12 11.37
C LEU A 227 -3.29 -5.31 10.09
N ILE A 228 -2.69 -5.95 9.08
CA ILE A 228 -3.36 -6.15 7.79
C ILE A 228 -4.43 -7.25 7.89
N ASP A 229 -4.23 -8.24 8.76
CA ASP A 229 -5.23 -9.26 9.08
C ASP A 229 -6.47 -8.62 9.72
N ALA A 230 -6.27 -7.76 10.75
CA ALA A 230 -7.35 -7.06 11.41
C ALA A 230 -8.09 -6.11 10.45
N PHE A 231 -7.35 -5.38 9.61
CA PHE A 231 -7.94 -4.50 8.60
C PHE A 231 -8.82 -5.29 7.62
N THR A 232 -8.28 -6.33 7.00
CA THR A 232 -8.99 -7.13 6.00
C THR A 232 -10.21 -7.83 6.60
N ALA A 233 -10.10 -8.38 7.81
CA ALA A 233 -11.23 -9.01 8.51
C ALA A 233 -12.39 -8.02 8.75
N ASN A 234 -12.08 -6.82 9.27
CA ASN A 234 -13.10 -5.83 9.60
C ASN A 234 -13.76 -5.18 8.39
N THR A 235 -13.04 -5.12 7.27
CA THR A 235 -13.48 -4.42 6.07
C THR A 235 -13.93 -5.36 4.95
N ALA A 236 -13.97 -6.68 5.21
CA ALA A 236 -14.35 -7.70 4.23
C ALA A 236 -15.74 -7.44 3.62
N SER A 237 -16.70 -6.97 4.42
CA SER A 237 -18.04 -6.63 3.93
C SER A 237 -18.03 -5.45 2.95
N LEU A 238 -17.19 -4.44 3.19
CA LEU A 238 -17.04 -3.27 2.32
C LEU A 238 -16.38 -3.65 0.99
N ALA A 239 -15.35 -4.50 1.02
CA ALA A 239 -14.73 -5.05 -0.17
C ALA A 239 -15.73 -5.90 -0.99
N LEU A 240 -16.55 -6.72 -0.30
CA LEU A 240 -17.58 -7.55 -0.92
C LEU A 240 -18.65 -6.72 -1.64
N THR A 241 -19.13 -5.64 -1.01
CA THR A 241 -20.18 -4.78 -1.56
C THR A 241 -19.65 -3.71 -2.51
N ARG A 242 -18.34 -3.70 -2.79
CA ARG A 242 -17.66 -2.70 -3.63
C ARG A 242 -17.83 -1.26 -3.11
N ALA A 243 -17.95 -1.09 -1.79
CA ALA A 243 -17.97 0.22 -1.14
C ALA A 243 -16.52 0.71 -0.94
N ILE A 244 -15.88 1.17 -2.02
CA ILE A 244 -14.44 1.47 -2.04
C ILE A 244 -14.16 2.93 -1.66
N PHE A 245 -14.76 3.88 -2.38
CA PHE A 245 -14.52 5.32 -2.22
C PHE A 245 -15.77 6.02 -1.70
N ASP A 246 -15.56 7.15 -1.02
CA ASP A 246 -16.62 8.08 -0.58
C ASP A 246 -17.21 8.92 -1.73
#